data_AF-A0A897NPB0-F1
#
_entry.id   AF-A0A897NPB0-F1
#
_cell.length_a   1.000
_cell.length_b   1.000
_cell.length_c   1.000
_cell.angle_alpha   90.00
_cell.angle_beta   90.00
_cell.angle_gamma   90.00
#
_symmetry.space_group_name_H-M   'P 1'
#
loop_
_entity.id
_entity.type
_entity.pdbx_description
1 polymer ?
#
loop_
_entity_poly.entity_id
_entity_poly.type
_entity_poly.pdbx_seq_one_letter_code
_entity_poly.pdbx_strand_id
1 'polypeptide(L)' 'MGFLDSFGVLVSSVIAALVMLLFAVLSFFVTVFIVEAGAGIAGYSPSGDFVVLSAALLATGAIVAGATPMSSLGNVEA' A
#
# COMPACT_ATOMS: atom_id res chain seq x y z
N MET A 1 23.20 24.82 1.98
CA MET A 1 22.84 23.41 2.26
C MET A 1 24.05 22.57 1.91
N GLY A 2 24.81 22.12 2.91
CA GLY A 2 26.06 21.39 2.69
C GLY A 2 25.80 19.96 2.20
N PHE A 3 26.76 19.36 1.51
CA PHE A 3 26.66 17.99 0.98
C PHE A 3 26.22 16.94 2.02
N LEU A 4 26.64 17.10 3.28
CA LEU A 4 26.20 16.23 4.40
C LEU A 4 24.70 16.35 4.72
N ASP A 5 24.12 17.53 4.53
CA ASP A 5 22.69 17.79 4.74
C ASP A 5 21.86 17.05 3.66
N SER A 6 22.30 17.14 2.40
CA SER A 6 21.69 16.40 1.29
C SER A 6 21.81 14.88 1.44
N PHE A 7 22.93 14.38 1.95
CA PHE A 7 23.10 12.94 2.23
C PHE A 7 22.19 12.47 3.37
N GLY A 8 22.01 13.29 4.41
CA GLY A 8 21.05 13.03 5.49
C GLY A 8 19.61 12.92 5.00
N VAL A 9 19.18 13.83 4.12
CA VAL A 9 17.85 13.80 3.49
C VAL A 9 17.68 12.57 2.59
N LEU A 10 18.71 12.18 1.86
CA LEU A 10 18.66 10.97 1.03
C LEU A 10 18.45 9.72 1.89
N VAL A 11 19.26 9.56 2.94
CA VAL A 11 19.16 8.40 3.85
C VAL A 11 17.78 8.35 4.52
N SER A 12 17.25 9.49 4.97
CA SER A 12 15.92 9.52 5.59
C SER A 12 14.81 9.16 4.59
N SER A 13 14.90 9.63 3.34
CA SER A 13 13.93 9.29 2.28
C SER A 13 13.95 7.79 1.94
N VAL A 14 15.13 7.17 1.91
CA VAL A 14 15.27 5.73 1.65
C VAL A 14 14.64 4.92 2.78
N ILE A 15 14.91 5.29 4.04
CA ILE A 15 14.32 4.62 5.20
C ILE A 15 12.79 4.77 5.17
N ALA A 16 12.28 5.97 4.89
CA ALA A 16 10.84 6.19 4.77
C ALA A 16 10.20 5.32 3.66
N ALA A 17 10.84 5.24 2.49
CA ALA A 17 10.38 4.40 1.39
C ALA A 17 10.36 2.90 1.78
N LEU A 18 11.38 2.41 2.49
CA LEU A 18 11.44 1.03 2.97
C LEU A 18 10.33 0.72 3.99
N VAL A 19 10.06 1.64 4.91
CA VAL A 19 8.97 1.49 5.90
C VAL A 19 7.61 1.46 5.19
N MET A 20 7.38 2.36 4.24
CA MET A 20 6.16 2.38 3.43
C MET A 20 6.00 1.10 2.61
N LEU A 21 7.09 0.58 2.02
CA LEU A 21 7.08 -0.68 1.29
C LEU A 21 6.72 -1.85 2.21
N LEU A 22 7.26 -1.90 3.43
CA LEU A 22 6.93 -2.94 4.41
C LEU A 22 5.43 -2.90 4.75
N PHE A 23 4.87 -1.72 5.04
CA PHE A 23 3.44 -1.58 5.32
C PHE A 23 2.58 -1.98 4.11
N ALA A 24 3.00 -1.65 2.89
CA ALA A 24 2.29 -2.06 1.68
C ALA A 24 2.27 -3.58 1.50
N VAL A 25 3.39 -4.27 1.74
CA VAL A 25 3.48 -5.73 1.67
C VAL A 25 2.56 -6.38 2.72
N LEU A 26 2.58 -5.88 3.96
CA LEU A 26 1.69 -6.39 5.01
C LEU A 26 0.21 -6.17 4.66
N SER A 27 -0.14 -4.99 4.13
CA SER A 27 -1.50 -4.66 3.68
C SER A 27 -1.98 -5.60 2.57
N PHE A 28 -1.09 -5.97 1.63
CA PHE A 28 -1.41 -6.92 0.57
C PHE A 28 -1.77 -8.31 1.13
N PHE A 29 -1.01 -8.84 2.08
CA PHE A 29 -1.32 -10.14 2.70
C PHE A 29 -2.67 -10.14 3.42
N VAL A 30 -2.99 -9.06 4.14
CA VAL A 30 -4.31 -8.90 4.77
C VAL A 30 -5.40 -8.87 3.71
N THR A 31 -5.15 -8.23 2.57
CA THR A 31 -6.11 -8.17 1.46
C THR A 31 -6.37 -9.54 0.84
N VAL A 32 -5.33 -10.36 0.64
CA VAL A 32 -5.47 -11.75 0.18
C VAL A 32 -6.35 -12.55 1.14
N PHE A 33 -6.09 -12.42 2.45
CA PHE A 33 -6.92 -13.06 3.48
C PHE A 33 -8.39 -12.64 3.41
N ILE A 34 -8.66 -11.34 3.22
CA ILE A 34 -10.03 -10.81 3.08
C ILE A 34 -10.74 -11.43 1.87
N VAL A 35 -10.05 -11.52 0.72
CA VAL A 35 -10.62 -12.09 -0.51
C VAL A 35 -10.92 -13.58 -0.33
N GLU A 36 -10.00 -14.33 0.26
CA GLU A 36 -10.19 -15.78 0.49
C GLU A 36 -11.32 -16.07 1.47
N ALA A 37 -11.39 -15.34 2.59
CA ALA A 37 -12.48 -15.45 3.54
C ALA A 37 -13.83 -15.04 2.91
N GLY A 38 -13.85 -13.96 2.14
CA GLY A 38 -15.05 -13.50 1.43
C GLY A 38 -15.56 -14.52 0.41
N ALA A 39 -14.65 -15.16 -0.34
CA ALA A 39 -15.01 -16.21 -1.29
C ALA A 39 -15.60 -17.45 -0.58
N GLY A 40 -15.05 -17.82 0.57
CA GLY A 40 -15.58 -18.91 1.40
C GLY A 40 -17.00 -18.66 1.89
N ILE A 41 -17.31 -17.44 2.33
CA ILE A 41 -18.68 -17.05 2.73
C ILE A 41 -19.65 -17.07 1.53
N ALA A 42 -19.17 -16.73 0.35
CA ALA A 42 -19.95 -16.76 -0.89
C ALA A 42 -20.13 -18.18 -1.48
N GLY A 43 -19.55 -19.21 -0.85
CA GLY A 43 -19.65 -20.60 -1.31
C GLY A 43 -18.78 -20.92 -2.53
N TYR A 44 -17.80 -20.06 -2.86
CA TYR A 44 -16.85 -20.31 -3.94
C TYR A 44 -15.57 -20.95 -3.41
N SER A 45 -14.96 -21.80 -4.24
CA SER A 45 -13.60 -22.32 -4.02
C SER A 45 -12.69 -21.81 -5.14
N PRO A 46 -12.26 -20.53 -5.07
CA PRO A 46 -11.41 -19.95 -6.10
C PRO A 46 -10.01 -20.56 -6.09
N SER A 47 -9.41 -20.70 -7.28
CA SER A 47 -7.96 -20.97 -7.37
C SER A 47 -7.19 -19.80 -6.76
N GLY A 48 -6.04 -20.10 -6.12
CA GLY A 48 -5.19 -19.10 -5.48
C GLY A 48 -4.78 -17.95 -6.43
N ASP A 49 -4.63 -18.23 -7.72
CA ASP A 49 -4.30 -17.22 -8.73
C ASP A 49 -5.37 -16.10 -8.80
N PHE A 50 -6.65 -16.47 -8.70
CA PHE A 50 -7.75 -15.49 -8.72
C PHE A 50 -7.85 -14.71 -7.42
N VAL A 51 -7.52 -15.33 -6.28
CA VAL A 51 -7.47 -14.66 -4.97
C VAL A 51 -6.39 -13.58 -4.99
N VAL A 52 -5.19 -13.94 -5.44
CA VAL A 52 -4.04 -13.04 -5.54
C VAL A 52 -4.30 -11.91 -6.54
N LEU A 53 -4.86 -12.21 -7.71
CA LEU A 53 -5.21 -11.19 -8.71
C LEU A 53 -6.27 -10.21 -8.19
N SER A 54 -7.32 -10.73 -7.55
CA SER A 54 -8.39 -9.89 -6.98
C SER A 54 -7.86 -9.04 -5.84
N ALA A 55 -7.00 -9.59 -4.98
CA ALA A 55 -6.34 -8.86 -3.91
C ALA A 55 -5.41 -7.76 -4.44
N ALA A 56 -4.69 -8.01 -5.54
CA ALA A 56 -3.83 -6.99 -6.18
C ALA A 56 -4.65 -5.81 -6.71
N LEU A 57 -5.81 -6.08 -7.33
CA LEU A 57 -6.73 -5.04 -7.78
C LEU A 57 -7.29 -4.23 -6.60
N LEU A 58 -7.70 -4.90 -5.53
CA LEU A 58 -8.24 -4.26 -4.32
C LEU A 58 -7.17 -3.43 -3.60
N ALA A 59 -5.94 -3.93 -3.49
CA ALA A 59 -4.81 -3.21 -2.93
C ALA A 59 -4.48 -1.96 -3.77
N THR A 60 -4.53 -2.07 -5.10
CA THR A 60 -4.34 -0.91 -6.00
C THR A 60 -5.41 0.17 -5.72
N GLY A 61 -6.68 -0.24 -5.59
CA GLY A 61 -7.77 0.66 -5.23
C GLY A 61 -7.59 1.32 -3.86
N ALA A 62 -7.16 0.56 -2.85
CA ALA A 62 -6.90 1.06 -1.51
C ALA A 62 -5.74 2.06 -1.46
N ILE A 63 -4.65 1.82 -2.21
CA ILE A 63 -3.51 2.73 -2.31
C ILE A 63 -3.93 4.05 -2.97
N VAL A 64 -4.69 3.98 -4.09
CA VAL A 64 -5.18 5.17 -4.79
C VAL A 64 -6.15 5.96 -3.92
N ALA A 65 -7.08 5.29 -3.23
CA ALA A 65 -7.99 5.94 -2.30
C ALA A 65 -7.25 6.59 -1.12
N GLY A 66 -6.23 5.92 -0.57
CA GLY A 66 -5.38 6.46 0.49
C GLY A 66 -4.53 7.67 0.08
N ALA A 67 -4.19 7.80 -1.20
CA ALA A 67 -3.48 8.97 -1.73
C ALA A 67 -4.35 10.24 -1.73
N THR A 68 -5.68 10.12 -1.74
CA THR A 68 -6.60 11.26 -1.80
C THR A 68 -6.54 12.20 -0.58
N PRO A 69 -6.54 11.73 0.69
CA PRO A 69 -6.34 12.63 1.83
C PRO A 69 -4.96 13.28 1.82
N MET A 70 -3.89 12.58 1.42
CA MET A 70 -2.56 13.18 1.26
C MET A 70 -2.55 14.35 0.27
N SER A 71 -3.27 14.21 -0.85
CA SER A 71 -3.43 15.28 -1.84
C SER A 71 -4.21 16.47 -1.31
N SER A 72 -5.17 16.26 -0.39
CA SER A 72 -5.91 17.35 0.25
C SER A 72 -5.06 18.12 1.27
N LEU A 73 -4.15 17.45 1.98
CA LEU A 73 -3.30 18.08 3.00
C LEU A 73 -2.20 18.95 2.39
N GLY A 74 -1.65 18.55 1.24
CA GLY A 74 -0.65 19.35 0.52
C GLY A 74 -1.18 20.68 -0.06
N ASN A 75 -2.50 20.87 -0.09
CA ASN A 75 -3.15 22.07 -0.59
C ASN A 75 -3.61 23.04 0.52
N VAL A 76 -3.44 22.67 1.80
CA VAL A 76 -3.82 23.50 2.96
C VAL A 76 -2.73 24.53 3.31
N GLU A 77 -1.52 24.39 2.74
CA GLU A 77 -0.36 25.26 3.01
C GLU A 77 -0.12 26.33 1.91
N ALA A 78 -1.07 26.56 1.00
CA ALA A 78 -0.98 27.58 -0.07
C ALA A 78 -1.80 28.83 0.23
#